data_AF-A0A1S8XJV9-F1
#
_entry.id   AF-A0A1S8XJV9-F1
#
_cell.length_a   1.000
_cell.length_b   1.000
_cell.length_c   1.000
_cell.angle_alpha   90.00
_cell.angle_beta   90.00
_cell.angle_gamma   90.00
#
_symmetry.space_group_name_H-M   'P 1'
#
loop_
_entity.id
_entity.type
_entity.pdbx_description
1 polymer ?
#
loop_
_entity_poly.entity_id
_entity_poly.type
_entity_poly.pdbx_seq_one_letter_code
_entity_poly.pdbx_strand_id
1 'polypeptide(L)'
;IELGEIETTLEQHPDVTTAIVTRRDDNNTPRLIAYVTGRDGRTPTPEALREHAAAILPSYMVPAVVMVLDRFPLGGTGKIDRAALPAPDGRRPDLGVDYVAPGTEHERLVATVFAIVLGIDRVGVHDSFFDLGGTSLQSAAVATGIDEAADVVVPVSQIHRTPTPHALAAWLATAPRRTGTTPAAGQGRQRPGPVPLAQQVAKCLMSPLEVVVPVSWWVEGDLDLRALMAALGDVHRRHEALHARYRRVEPPVALVPANPGMPQLLLLTDAATTQDALDQLADAVQQPLDYTQGRNWRTAIIRDRST
;
A
#
# COMPACT_ATOMS: atom_id res chain seq x y z
N ILE A 1 -11.45 2.33 9.73
CA ILE A 1 -11.20 3.75 9.37
C ILE A 1 -12.50 4.47 9.68
N GLU A 2 -12.49 5.30 10.71
CA GLU A 2 -13.67 6.12 11.05
C GLU A 2 -13.66 7.37 10.16
N LEU A 3 -14.56 7.44 9.18
CA LEU A 3 -14.57 8.55 8.23
C LEU A 3 -14.90 9.89 8.92
N GLY A 4 -15.75 9.86 9.95
CA GLY A 4 -16.12 11.05 10.72
C GLY A 4 -14.95 11.66 11.52
N GLU A 5 -13.96 10.85 11.90
CA GLU A 5 -12.73 11.35 12.53
C GLU A 5 -11.94 12.22 11.54
N ILE A 6 -11.82 11.75 10.30
CA ILE A 6 -11.13 12.47 9.23
C ILE A 6 -11.89 13.76 8.87
N GLU A 7 -13.21 13.69 8.75
CA GLU A 7 -14.07 14.86 8.53
C GLU A 7 -13.84 15.92 9.62
N THR A 8 -13.88 15.50 10.89
CA THR A 8 -13.67 16.40 12.03
C THR A 8 -12.29 17.04 12.01
N THR A 9 -11.24 16.28 11.69
CA THR A 9 -9.89 16.83 11.57
C THR A 9 -9.80 17.86 10.44
N LEU A 10 -10.36 17.59 9.27
CA LEU A 10 -10.33 18.54 8.16
C LEU A 10 -11.11 19.82 8.49
N GLU A 11 -12.22 19.73 9.23
CA GLU A 11 -13.03 20.87 9.68
C GLU A 11 -12.35 21.74 10.74
N GLN A 12 -11.29 21.24 11.40
CA GLN A 12 -10.45 22.03 12.30
C GLN A 12 -9.50 22.97 11.53
N HIS A 13 -9.31 22.78 10.22
CA HIS A 13 -8.53 23.69 9.40
C HIS A 13 -9.24 25.06 9.28
N PRO A 14 -8.56 26.20 9.50
CA PRO A 14 -9.18 27.53 9.53
C PRO A 14 -9.95 27.94 8.26
N ASP A 15 -9.59 27.36 7.12
CA ASP A 15 -10.19 27.66 5.81
C ASP A 15 -11.30 26.68 5.39
N VAL A 16 -11.64 25.70 6.23
CA VAL A 16 -12.69 24.70 5.93
C VAL A 16 -13.97 25.03 6.68
N THR A 17 -15.11 24.94 5.98
CA THR A 17 -16.44 25.05 6.56
C THR A 17 -17.04 23.69 6.87
N THR A 18 -16.97 22.77 5.91
CA THR A 18 -17.54 21.43 6.02
C THR A 18 -16.69 20.45 5.22
N ALA A 19 -16.48 19.25 5.77
CA ALA A 19 -15.79 18.16 5.10
C ALA A 19 -16.67 16.91 5.05
N ILE A 20 -16.65 16.20 3.93
CA ILE A 20 -17.26 14.88 3.78
C ILE A 20 -16.22 13.94 3.22
N VAL A 21 -16.01 12.80 3.87
CA VAL A 21 -15.04 11.81 3.42
C VAL A 21 -15.77 10.56 2.95
N THR A 22 -15.36 10.06 1.79
CA THR A 22 -15.86 8.81 1.22
C THR A 22 -14.70 7.86 0.97
N ARG A 23 -14.97 6.55 1.10
CA ARG A 23 -14.07 5.51 0.61
C ARG A 23 -14.55 5.07 -0.77
N ARG A 24 -13.64 5.03 -1.74
CA ARG A 24 -13.86 4.35 -3.01
C ARG A 24 -12.84 3.26 -3.22
N ASP A 25 -13.28 2.16 -3.81
CA ASP A 25 -12.42 1.03 -4.12
C ASP A 25 -12.16 1.05 -5.64
N ASP A 26 -11.09 1.73 -6.06
CA ASP A 26 -10.67 1.80 -7.46
C ASP A 26 -9.62 0.70 -7.69
N ASN A 27 -9.85 -0.22 -8.64
CA ASN A 27 -8.94 -1.32 -8.98
C ASN A 27 -8.41 -2.09 -7.74
N ASN A 28 -9.29 -2.45 -6.80
CA ASN A 28 -8.96 -3.13 -5.53
C ASN A 28 -8.02 -2.35 -4.59
N THR A 29 -7.81 -1.05 -4.81
CA THR A 29 -7.06 -0.18 -3.88
C THR A 29 -8.04 0.80 -3.23
N PRO A 30 -8.32 0.67 -1.92
CA PRO A 30 -9.21 1.60 -1.23
C PRO A 30 -8.55 2.99 -1.17
N ARG A 31 -9.27 3.99 -1.65
CA ARG A 31 -8.85 5.39 -1.70
C ARG A 31 -9.84 6.24 -0.91
N LEU A 32 -9.30 7.05 -0.01
CA LEU A 32 -10.08 8.06 0.72
C LEU A 32 -10.15 9.33 -0.13
N ILE A 33 -11.37 9.81 -0.35
CA ILE A 33 -11.66 11.05 -1.06
C ILE A 33 -12.36 11.99 -0.08
N ALA A 34 -11.74 13.13 0.20
CA ALA A 34 -12.32 14.21 0.97
C ALA A 34 -12.91 15.25 0.02
N TYR A 35 -14.15 15.65 0.29
CA TYR A 35 -14.80 16.79 -0.34
C TYR A 35 -14.88 17.88 0.71
N VAL A 36 -14.48 19.10 0.36
CA VAL A 36 -14.40 20.21 1.30
C VAL A 36 -15.01 21.47 0.70
N THR A 37 -15.65 22.28 1.53
CA THR A 37 -16.06 23.65 1.16
C THR A 37 -15.23 24.67 1.92
N GLY A 38 -14.89 25.75 1.24
CA GLY A 38 -14.14 26.86 1.80
C GLY A 38 -14.90 27.68 2.85
N ARG A 39 -14.17 28.33 3.77
CA ARG A 39 -14.72 29.23 4.80
C ARG A 39 -14.60 30.69 4.40
N ASP A 40 -15.70 31.43 4.50
CA ASP A 40 -15.77 32.87 4.24
C ASP A 40 -15.18 33.29 2.88
N GLY A 41 -15.37 32.47 1.84
CA GLY A 41 -14.82 32.71 0.50
C GLY A 41 -13.33 32.39 0.34
N ARG A 42 -12.67 31.83 1.36
CA ARG A 42 -11.30 31.29 1.25
C ARG A 42 -11.36 29.88 0.67
N THR A 43 -10.40 29.55 -0.19
CA THR A 43 -10.30 28.23 -0.84
C THR A 43 -9.07 27.52 -0.29
N PRO A 44 -9.21 26.50 0.58
CA PRO A 44 -8.07 25.74 1.06
C PRO A 44 -7.43 24.97 -0.10
N THR A 45 -6.11 24.83 -0.09
CA THR A 45 -5.44 23.98 -1.07
C THR A 45 -5.52 22.51 -0.63
N PRO A 46 -5.66 21.56 -1.59
CA PRO A 46 -5.55 20.13 -1.29
C PRO A 46 -4.30 19.76 -0.49
N GLU A 47 -3.17 20.41 -0.77
CA GLU A 47 -1.90 20.21 -0.06
C GLU A 47 -2.00 20.59 1.41
N ALA A 48 -2.41 21.82 1.72
CA ALA A 48 -2.52 22.30 3.09
C ALA A 48 -3.46 21.42 3.93
N LEU A 49 -4.53 20.90 3.33
CA LEU A 49 -5.46 19.99 3.99
C LEU A 49 -4.87 18.61 4.26
N ARG A 50 -4.08 18.06 3.33
CA ARG A 50 -3.36 16.80 3.56
C ARG A 50 -2.26 16.96 4.61
N GLU A 51 -1.54 18.08 4.62
CA GLU A 51 -0.53 18.38 5.64
C GLU A 51 -1.18 18.51 7.03
N HIS A 52 -2.28 19.25 7.12
CA HIS A 52 -3.06 19.40 8.35
C HIS A 52 -3.54 18.04 8.87
N ALA A 53 -4.13 17.22 7.99
CA ALA A 53 -4.56 15.87 8.35
C ALA A 53 -3.39 14.99 8.78
N ALA A 54 -2.25 15.02 8.08
CA ALA A 54 -1.08 14.20 8.38
C ALA A 54 -0.37 14.59 9.69
N ALA A 55 -0.56 15.82 10.18
CA ALA A 55 -0.03 16.25 11.47
C ALA A 55 -0.79 15.65 12.67
N ILE A 56 -2.03 15.17 12.46
CA ILE A 56 -2.94 14.73 13.52
C ILE A 56 -3.29 13.25 13.36
N LEU A 57 -3.49 12.79 12.12
CA LEU A 57 -3.98 11.46 11.79
C LEU A 57 -2.85 10.51 11.37
N PRO A 58 -3.01 9.20 11.62
CA PRO A 58 -2.19 8.18 10.99
C PRO A 58 -2.22 8.28 9.45
N SER A 59 -1.11 7.94 8.80
CA SER A 59 -0.94 8.12 7.34
C SER A 59 -2.01 7.43 6.49
N TYR A 60 -2.57 6.31 6.94
CA TYR A 60 -3.64 5.58 6.22
C TYR A 60 -5.03 6.24 6.33
N MET A 61 -5.19 7.23 7.21
CA MET A 61 -6.41 8.04 7.36
C MET A 61 -6.34 9.36 6.59
N VAL A 62 -5.17 9.76 6.11
CA VAL A 62 -5.01 10.97 5.30
C VAL A 62 -5.67 10.76 3.93
N PRO A 63 -6.62 11.61 3.52
CA PRO A 63 -7.27 11.49 2.21
C PRO A 63 -6.25 11.54 1.09
N ALA A 64 -6.32 10.56 0.18
CA ALA A 64 -5.48 10.56 -1.00
C ALA A 64 -5.93 11.65 -1.97
N VAL A 65 -7.24 11.86 -2.13
CA VAL A 65 -7.80 12.91 -2.99
C VAL A 65 -8.56 13.91 -2.14
N VAL A 66 -8.34 15.20 -2.39
CA VAL A 66 -9.12 16.28 -1.79
C VAL A 66 -9.73 17.10 -2.92
N MET A 67 -11.06 17.15 -2.96
CA MET A 67 -11.84 17.91 -3.92
C MET A 67 -12.47 19.11 -3.22
N VAL A 68 -12.06 20.31 -3.61
CA VAL A 68 -12.65 21.55 -3.10
C VAL A 68 -13.87 21.87 -3.94
N LEU A 69 -15.02 22.00 -3.29
CA LEU A 69 -16.31 22.30 -3.92
C LEU A 69 -16.74 23.71 -3.54
N ASP A 70 -17.39 24.41 -4.47
CA ASP A 70 -18.07 25.67 -4.17
C ASP A 70 -19.22 25.45 -3.17
N ARG A 71 -19.93 24.32 -3.31
CA ARG A 71 -21.01 23.89 -2.43
C ARG A 71 -21.24 22.39 -2.51
N PHE A 72 -21.76 21.82 -1.44
CA PHE A 72 -22.21 20.42 -1.44
C PHE A 72 -23.51 20.24 -2.23
N PRO A 73 -23.67 19.12 -2.96
CA PRO A 73 -24.97 18.73 -3.49
C PRO A 73 -25.92 18.43 -2.32
N LEU A 74 -27.15 18.96 -2.41
CA LEU A 74 -28.19 18.76 -1.41
C LEU A 74 -29.31 17.90 -1.99
N GLY A 75 -29.84 16.97 -1.20
CA GLY A 75 -31.00 16.17 -1.55
C GLY A 75 -32.31 16.92 -1.28
N GLY A 76 -33.44 16.30 -1.61
CA GLY A 76 -34.78 16.92 -1.47
C GLY A 76 -35.18 17.36 -0.05
N THR A 77 -34.43 16.96 0.97
CA THR A 77 -34.62 17.36 2.38
C THR A 77 -33.66 18.47 2.84
N GLY A 78 -32.81 18.99 1.96
CA GLY A 78 -31.79 20.00 2.28
C GLY A 78 -30.55 19.44 2.99
N LYS A 79 -30.48 18.12 3.21
CA LYS A 79 -29.27 17.43 3.69
C LYS A 79 -28.29 17.18 2.55
N ILE A 80 -27.00 17.07 2.85
CA ILE A 80 -25.97 16.70 1.88
C ILE A 80 -26.30 15.35 1.25
N ASP A 81 -26.38 15.32 -0.08
CA ASP A 81 -26.58 14.12 -0.86
C ASP A 81 -25.22 13.49 -1.20
N ARG A 82 -24.81 12.52 -0.36
CA ARG A 82 -23.54 11.81 -0.54
C ARG A 82 -23.49 11.00 -1.85
N ALA A 83 -24.64 10.58 -2.39
CA ALA A 83 -24.69 9.83 -3.65
C ALA A 83 -24.48 10.74 -4.87
N ALA A 84 -24.78 12.04 -4.72
CA ALA A 84 -24.57 13.06 -5.75
C ALA A 84 -23.18 13.72 -5.70
N LEU A 85 -22.30 13.31 -4.77
CA LEU A 85 -20.92 13.81 -4.73
C LEU A 85 -20.21 13.45 -6.04
N PRO A 86 -19.50 14.42 -6.66
CA PRO A 86 -18.84 14.18 -7.94
C PRO A 86 -17.80 13.08 -7.77
N ALA A 87 -17.87 12.05 -8.62
CA ALA A 87 -16.80 11.07 -8.71
C ALA A 87 -15.52 11.75 -9.25
N PRO A 88 -14.32 11.30 -8.85
CA PRO A 88 -13.13 11.52 -9.66
C PRO A 88 -13.40 10.85 -11.02
N ASP A 89 -13.67 11.63 -12.06
CA ASP A 89 -14.08 11.14 -13.38
C ASP A 89 -12.87 10.70 -14.23
N GLY A 90 -11.74 10.42 -13.56
CA GLY A 90 -10.46 10.19 -14.21
C GLY A 90 -9.97 11.41 -14.98
N ARG A 91 -10.50 12.61 -14.73
CA ARG A 91 -9.92 13.84 -15.29
C ARG A 91 -8.92 14.44 -14.33
N ARG A 92 -7.96 15.19 -14.88
CA ARG A 92 -7.12 16.10 -14.12
C ARG A 92 -8.02 16.98 -13.23
N PRO A 93 -7.86 16.94 -11.90
CA PRO A 93 -8.61 17.82 -11.01
C PRO A 93 -8.26 19.28 -11.28
N ASP A 94 -9.18 20.19 -10.92
CA ASP A 94 -8.86 21.61 -10.90
C ASP A 94 -7.91 21.90 -9.75
N LEU A 95 -6.68 22.27 -10.09
CA LEU A 95 -5.62 22.58 -9.13
C LEU A 95 -5.51 24.09 -8.86
N GLY A 96 -6.39 24.92 -9.44
CA GLY A 96 -6.25 26.38 -9.42
C GLY A 96 -5.06 26.89 -10.23
N VAL A 97 -4.43 26.01 -11.02
CA VAL A 97 -3.33 26.30 -11.94
C VAL A 97 -3.67 25.78 -13.33
N ASP A 98 -3.34 26.60 -14.34
CA ASP A 98 -3.59 26.27 -15.74
C ASP A 98 -2.85 24.99 -16.15
N TYR A 99 -3.52 24.18 -16.97
CA TYR A 99 -2.89 23.04 -17.59
C TYR A 99 -1.86 23.50 -18.62
N VAL A 100 -0.61 23.10 -18.43
CA VAL A 100 0.48 23.30 -19.40
C VAL A 100 0.97 21.93 -19.89
N ALA A 101 0.90 21.70 -21.20
CA ALA A 101 1.22 20.42 -21.79
C ALA A 101 2.74 20.10 -21.74
N PRO A 102 3.13 18.82 -21.57
CA PRO A 102 4.53 18.37 -21.65
C PRO A 102 5.25 18.70 -22.96
N GLY A 103 6.33 19.47 -22.88
CA GLY A 103 7.08 19.97 -24.04
C GLY A 103 8.27 19.08 -24.41
N THR A 104 8.97 18.52 -23.43
CA THR A 104 10.14 17.65 -23.64
C THR A 104 9.80 16.16 -23.59
N GLU A 105 10.72 15.31 -24.06
CA GLU A 105 10.55 13.85 -24.00
C GLU A 105 10.47 13.34 -22.56
N HIS A 106 11.37 13.81 -21.68
CA HIS A 106 11.35 13.45 -20.26
C HIS A 106 10.07 13.95 -19.56
N GLU A 107 9.59 15.16 -19.87
CA GLU A 107 8.31 15.65 -19.32
C GLU A 107 7.14 14.78 -19.78
N ARG A 108 7.09 14.40 -21.07
CA ARG A 108 6.04 13.51 -21.60
C ARG A 108 6.07 12.15 -20.92
N LEU A 109 7.26 11.59 -20.73
CA LEU A 109 7.45 10.33 -20.02
C LEU A 109 6.89 10.40 -18.60
N VAL A 110 7.34 11.38 -17.81
CA VAL A 110 6.93 11.52 -16.41
C VAL A 110 5.42 11.76 -16.31
N ALA A 111 4.87 12.68 -17.11
CA ALA A 111 3.45 12.99 -17.12
C ALA A 111 2.60 11.76 -17.49
N THR A 112 3.07 10.93 -18.43
CA THR A 112 2.39 9.70 -18.84
C THR A 112 2.38 8.67 -17.70
N VAL A 113 3.54 8.46 -17.05
CA VAL A 113 3.62 7.53 -15.91
C VAL A 113 2.73 8.00 -14.76
N PHE A 114 2.71 9.30 -14.46
CA PHE A 114 1.82 9.87 -13.45
C PHE A 114 0.35 9.61 -13.80
N ALA A 115 -0.07 9.93 -15.03
CA ALA A 115 -1.44 9.73 -15.50
C ALA A 115 -1.89 8.27 -15.35
N ILE A 116 -1.04 7.31 -15.73
CA ILE A 116 -1.30 5.88 -15.61
C ILE A 116 -1.44 5.45 -14.15
N VAL A 117 -0.50 5.85 -13.29
CA VAL A 117 -0.49 5.44 -11.87
C VAL A 117 -1.64 6.07 -11.07
N LEU A 118 -2.01 7.30 -11.42
CA LEU A 118 -3.09 8.03 -10.75
C LEU A 118 -4.47 7.72 -11.33
N GLY A 119 -4.54 7.14 -12.53
CA GLY A 119 -5.77 6.83 -13.24
C GLY A 119 -6.48 8.07 -13.78
N ILE A 120 -5.72 9.06 -14.29
CA ILE A 120 -6.28 10.32 -14.83
C ILE A 120 -5.91 10.54 -16.30
N ASP A 121 -6.68 11.39 -17.00
CA ASP A 121 -6.62 11.60 -18.45
C ASP A 121 -5.34 12.32 -18.91
N ARG A 122 -4.89 13.29 -18.11
CA ARG A 122 -3.70 14.10 -18.40
C ARG A 122 -3.08 14.68 -17.15
N VAL A 123 -1.79 14.98 -17.27
CA VAL A 123 -0.96 15.62 -16.25
C VAL A 123 -0.22 16.78 -16.91
N GLY A 124 -0.36 17.97 -16.37
CA GLY A 124 0.39 19.16 -16.75
C GLY A 124 1.80 19.16 -16.19
N VAL A 125 2.72 19.89 -16.81
CA VAL A 125 4.15 19.87 -16.42
C VAL A 125 4.41 20.41 -15.01
N HIS A 126 3.51 21.21 -14.47
CA HIS A 126 3.60 21.80 -13.14
C HIS A 126 2.67 21.13 -12.13
N ASP A 127 1.92 20.11 -12.53
CA ASP A 127 1.04 19.40 -11.60
C ASP A 127 1.89 18.55 -10.66
N SER A 128 1.78 18.84 -9.36
CA SER A 128 2.42 18.01 -8.34
C SER A 128 1.72 16.65 -8.26
N PHE A 129 2.51 15.58 -8.25
CA PHE A 129 2.03 14.21 -8.06
C PHE A 129 1.12 14.07 -6.84
N PHE A 130 1.48 14.76 -5.75
CA PHE A 130 0.75 14.70 -4.50
C PHE A 130 -0.53 15.54 -4.55
N ASP A 131 -0.55 16.64 -5.30
CA ASP A 131 -1.77 17.44 -5.53
C ASP A 131 -2.81 16.68 -6.33
N LEU A 132 -2.36 15.84 -7.27
CA LEU A 132 -3.19 14.90 -8.00
C LEU A 132 -3.59 13.67 -7.17
N GLY A 133 -3.20 13.61 -5.90
CA GLY A 133 -3.58 12.57 -4.95
C GLY A 133 -2.71 11.32 -4.99
N GLY A 134 -1.46 11.46 -5.41
CA GLY A 134 -0.43 10.44 -5.29
C GLY A 134 -0.09 10.12 -3.84
N THR A 135 0.25 8.86 -3.58
CA THR A 135 0.65 8.34 -2.26
C THR A 135 2.04 7.73 -2.33
N SER A 136 2.66 7.43 -1.18
CA SER A 136 4.02 6.82 -1.14
C SER A 136 4.10 5.48 -1.88
N LEU A 137 3.06 4.64 -1.83
CA LEU A 137 3.02 3.38 -2.57
C LEU A 137 2.97 3.64 -4.09
N GLN A 138 2.17 4.62 -4.50
CA GLN A 138 2.12 5.06 -5.90
C GLN A 138 3.42 5.75 -6.33
N SER A 139 4.13 6.45 -5.45
CA SER A 139 5.47 6.99 -5.72
C SER A 139 6.47 5.88 -6.08
N ALA A 140 6.38 4.71 -5.41
CA ALA A 140 7.20 3.56 -5.76
C ALA A 140 6.84 2.97 -7.13
N ALA A 141 5.54 2.93 -7.48
CA ALA A 141 5.09 2.53 -8.80
C ALA A 141 5.56 3.50 -9.90
N VAL A 142 5.48 4.81 -9.64
CA VAL A 142 6.00 5.86 -10.53
C VAL A 142 7.51 5.71 -10.73
N ALA A 143 8.28 5.56 -9.65
CA ALA A 143 9.73 5.37 -9.74
C ALA A 143 10.07 4.16 -10.60
N THR A 144 9.40 3.02 -10.37
CA THR A 144 9.59 1.80 -11.17
C THR A 144 9.23 2.01 -12.65
N GLY A 145 8.10 2.66 -12.94
CA GLY A 145 7.67 2.92 -14.31
C GLY A 145 8.63 3.86 -15.07
N ILE A 146 9.20 4.86 -14.39
CA ILE A 146 10.21 5.74 -14.98
C ILE A 146 11.55 5.00 -15.14
N ASP A 147 11.96 4.18 -14.17
CA ASP A 147 13.19 3.38 -14.24
C ASP A 147 13.21 2.51 -15.50
N GLU A 148 12.11 1.80 -15.76
CA GLU A 148 11.97 0.90 -16.90
C GLU A 148 11.99 1.64 -18.24
N ALA A 149 11.43 2.85 -18.30
CA ALA A 149 11.31 3.62 -19.53
C ALA A 149 12.52 4.53 -19.82
N ALA A 150 13.26 4.97 -18.79
CA ALA A 150 14.37 5.90 -18.91
C ALA A 150 15.75 5.27 -18.70
N ASP A 151 15.85 3.99 -18.34
CA ASP A 151 17.13 3.32 -18.02
C ASP A 151 17.95 4.10 -16.97
N VAL A 152 17.26 4.62 -15.96
CA VAL A 152 17.79 5.35 -14.80
C VAL A 152 17.30 4.62 -13.55
N VAL A 153 17.99 4.79 -12.41
CA VAL A 153 17.44 4.41 -11.11
C VAL A 153 16.90 5.68 -10.45
N VAL A 154 15.60 5.77 -10.29
CA VAL A 154 14.88 6.86 -9.66
C VAL A 154 14.61 6.47 -8.20
N PRO A 155 15.30 7.08 -7.22
CA PRO A 155 14.96 6.87 -5.82
C PRO A 155 13.53 7.36 -5.55
N VAL A 156 12.74 6.64 -4.76
CA VAL A 156 11.39 7.10 -4.36
C VAL A 156 11.45 8.48 -3.70
N SER A 157 12.51 8.77 -2.92
CA SER A 157 12.75 10.07 -2.31
C SER A 157 12.87 11.21 -3.34
N GLN A 158 13.25 10.91 -4.57
CA GLN A 158 13.34 11.91 -5.63
C GLN A 158 11.95 12.37 -6.10
N ILE A 159 10.95 11.48 -6.12
CA ILE A 159 9.56 11.85 -6.42
C ILE A 159 9.03 12.87 -5.40
N HIS A 160 9.43 12.75 -4.14
CA HIS A 160 9.07 13.72 -3.10
C HIS A 160 9.80 15.07 -3.25
N ARG A 161 11.06 15.06 -3.72
CA ARG A 161 11.87 16.28 -3.89
C ARG A 161 11.48 17.09 -5.12
N THR A 162 11.11 16.41 -6.20
CA THR A 162 10.75 17.01 -7.48
C THR A 162 9.41 16.44 -7.93
N PRO A 163 8.29 16.84 -7.29
CA PRO A 163 7.00 16.17 -7.44
C PRO A 163 6.26 16.53 -8.73
N THR A 164 6.81 17.40 -9.58
CA THR A 164 6.19 17.80 -10.86
C THR A 164 6.92 17.18 -12.04
N PRO A 165 6.23 16.93 -13.18
CA PRO A 165 6.89 16.43 -14.37
C PRO A 165 8.06 17.30 -14.84
N HIS A 166 7.93 18.63 -14.77
CA HIS A 166 9.01 19.56 -15.13
C HIS A 166 10.26 19.36 -14.26
N ALA A 167 10.09 19.36 -12.93
CA ALA A 167 11.21 19.25 -12.02
C ALA A 167 11.87 17.86 -12.07
N LEU A 168 11.06 16.80 -12.18
CA LEU A 168 11.57 15.44 -12.28
C LEU A 168 12.26 15.20 -13.63
N ALA A 169 11.74 15.75 -14.73
CA ALA A 169 12.37 15.69 -16.04
C ALA A 169 13.72 16.41 -16.07
N ALA A 170 13.84 17.57 -15.42
CA ALA A 170 15.11 18.28 -15.28
C ALA A 170 16.15 17.44 -14.51
N TRP A 171 15.73 16.76 -13.44
CA TRP A 171 16.60 15.83 -12.72
C TRP A 171 17.01 14.64 -13.59
N LEU A 172 16.06 14.01 -14.30
CA LEU A 172 16.31 12.88 -15.19
C LEU A 172 17.34 13.20 -16.29
N ALA A 173 17.33 14.43 -16.81
CA ALA A 173 18.29 14.88 -17.81
C ALA A 173 19.75 14.87 -17.30
N THR A 174 19.95 14.94 -15.98
CA THR A 174 21.28 14.93 -15.34
C THR A 174 21.57 13.63 -14.59
N ALA A 175 20.59 12.73 -14.49
CA ALA A 175 20.71 11.51 -13.72
C ALA A 175 21.69 10.54 -14.40
N PRO A 176 22.55 9.87 -13.62
CA PRO A 176 23.42 8.83 -14.17
C PRO A 176 22.55 7.70 -14.74
N ARG A 177 22.80 7.34 -16.00
CA ARG A 177 22.20 6.15 -16.64
C ARG A 177 22.66 4.91 -15.90
N ARG A 178 21.84 3.86 -15.93
CA ARG A 178 22.17 2.57 -15.34
C ARG A 178 23.46 2.02 -15.94
N THR A 179 24.55 2.08 -15.18
CA THR A 179 25.81 1.46 -15.58
C THR A 179 25.76 -0.02 -15.22
N GLY A 180 25.29 -0.82 -16.17
CA GLY A 180 25.27 -2.28 -16.09
C GLY A 180 23.89 -2.89 -15.85
N THR A 181 23.73 -4.12 -16.31
CA THR A 181 22.58 -5.00 -16.04
C THR A 181 22.52 -5.31 -14.54
N THR A 182 21.97 -4.39 -13.73
CA THR A 182 21.31 -4.81 -12.50
C THR A 182 20.13 -5.65 -12.97
N PRO A 183 20.06 -6.96 -12.68
CA PRO A 183 18.92 -7.76 -13.08
C PRO A 183 17.68 -7.07 -12.52
N ALA A 184 16.64 -6.94 -13.35
CA ALA A 184 15.32 -6.60 -12.84
C ALA A 184 15.06 -7.47 -11.60
N ALA A 185 14.44 -6.92 -10.57
CA ALA A 185 14.01 -7.67 -9.38
C ALA A 185 12.89 -8.70 -9.71
N GLY A 186 12.79 -9.13 -10.97
CA GLY A 186 11.97 -10.22 -11.44
C GLY A 186 12.82 -11.47 -11.61
N GLN A 187 12.43 -12.53 -10.88
CA GLN A 187 12.85 -13.93 -11.10
C GLN A 187 14.26 -14.34 -10.68
N GLY A 188 14.94 -13.54 -9.85
CA GLY A 188 16.13 -14.04 -9.16
C GLY A 188 15.71 -14.97 -8.02
N ARG A 189 15.81 -16.30 -8.23
CA ARG A 189 15.96 -17.27 -7.13
C ARG A 189 16.79 -16.62 -6.03
N GLN A 190 16.30 -16.59 -4.79
CA GLN A 190 17.06 -16.03 -3.70
C GLN A 190 18.41 -16.76 -3.65
N ARG A 191 19.49 -16.02 -3.92
CA ARG A 191 20.82 -16.62 -4.07
C ARG A 191 21.35 -16.99 -2.68
N PRO A 192 22.02 -18.15 -2.53
CA PRO A 192 22.71 -18.48 -1.30
C PRO A 192 23.64 -17.33 -0.90
N GLY A 193 23.54 -16.85 0.34
CA GLY A 193 24.33 -15.72 0.80
C GLY A 193 23.68 -14.94 1.94
N PRO A 194 24.31 -13.84 2.38
CA PRO A 194 23.79 -12.99 3.44
C PRO A 194 22.41 -12.44 3.10
N VAL A 195 21.50 -12.47 4.06
CA VAL A 195 20.15 -11.89 3.92
C VAL A 195 20.16 -10.39 4.24
N PRO A 196 19.14 -9.60 3.87
CA PRO A 196 19.04 -8.20 4.26
C PRO A 196 19.17 -7.98 5.77
N LEU A 197 19.75 -6.84 6.20
CA LEU A 197 20.03 -6.55 7.62
C LEU A 197 18.81 -6.70 8.52
N ALA A 198 17.62 -6.31 8.05
CA ALA A 198 16.38 -6.51 8.82
C ALA A 198 16.11 -8.00 9.12
N GLN A 199 16.35 -8.89 8.16
CA GLN A 199 16.23 -10.34 8.39
C GLN A 199 17.34 -10.87 9.31
N GLN A 200 18.54 -10.30 9.23
CA GLN A 200 19.64 -10.63 10.14
C GLN A 200 19.29 -10.29 11.59
N VAL A 201 18.83 -9.05 11.83
CA VAL A 201 18.38 -8.58 13.14
C VAL A 201 17.24 -9.46 13.66
N ALA A 202 16.21 -9.68 12.85
CA ALA A 202 15.07 -10.52 13.22
C ALA A 202 15.46 -11.96 13.58
N LYS A 203 16.45 -12.55 12.88
CA LYS A 203 16.83 -13.96 13.09
C LYS A 203 17.94 -14.14 14.14
N CYS A 204 18.73 -13.10 14.43
CA CYS A 204 19.82 -13.17 15.41
C CYS A 204 19.46 -12.59 16.78
N LEU A 205 18.71 -11.49 16.81
CA LEU A 205 18.50 -10.69 18.02
C LEU A 205 17.09 -10.85 18.60
N MET A 206 16.09 -11.14 17.77
CA MET A 206 14.72 -11.33 18.23
C MET A 206 14.46 -12.78 18.62
N SER A 207 13.57 -12.98 19.60
CA SER A 207 13.03 -14.29 19.91
C SER A 207 12.22 -14.81 18.72
N PRO A 208 12.24 -16.13 18.42
CA PRO A 208 11.42 -16.71 17.35
C PRO A 208 9.92 -16.40 17.45
N LEU A 209 9.40 -16.04 18.63
CA LEU A 209 8.01 -15.63 18.84
C LEU A 209 7.74 -14.17 18.48
N GLU A 210 8.71 -13.26 18.69
CA GLU A 210 8.55 -11.82 18.42
C GLU A 210 8.42 -11.51 16.93
N VAL A 211 8.77 -12.46 16.07
CA VAL A 211 8.72 -12.34 14.61
C VAL A 211 7.57 -13.14 13.99
N VAL A 212 6.71 -13.78 14.80
CA VAL A 212 5.50 -14.45 14.31
C VAL A 212 4.45 -13.40 14.00
N VAL A 213 3.99 -13.37 12.74
CA VAL A 213 2.89 -12.50 12.30
C VAL A 213 1.65 -13.37 12.09
N PRO A 214 0.75 -13.47 13.08
CA PRO A 214 -0.47 -14.24 12.92
C PRO A 214 -1.42 -13.52 11.96
N VAL A 215 -2.00 -14.30 11.04
CA VAL A 215 -3.11 -13.84 10.19
C VAL A 215 -4.22 -14.88 10.31
N SER A 216 -5.42 -14.42 10.65
CA SER A 216 -6.59 -15.26 10.83
C SER A 216 -7.76 -14.73 10.00
N TRP A 217 -8.62 -15.65 9.59
CA TRP A 217 -9.86 -15.36 8.89
C TRP A 217 -10.98 -16.19 9.50
N TRP A 218 -12.16 -15.59 9.59
CA TRP A 218 -13.39 -16.30 9.85
C TRP A 218 -14.01 -16.73 8.52
N VAL A 219 -14.39 -17.99 8.40
CA VAL A 219 -15.00 -18.54 7.18
C VAL A 219 -16.33 -19.17 7.57
N GLU A 220 -17.41 -18.65 7.01
CA GLU A 220 -18.76 -19.19 7.18
C GLU A 220 -19.14 -20.06 5.99
N GLY A 221 -19.85 -21.16 6.27
CA GLY A 221 -20.33 -22.11 5.26
C GLY A 221 -19.38 -23.26 4.96
N ASP A 222 -19.64 -23.95 3.85
CA ASP A 222 -18.92 -25.16 3.47
C ASP A 222 -17.51 -24.84 2.97
N LEU A 223 -16.50 -25.22 3.75
CA LEU A 223 -15.09 -25.10 3.38
C LEU A 223 -14.55 -26.43 2.85
N ASP A 224 -14.23 -26.50 1.55
CA ASP A 224 -13.50 -27.63 0.98
C ASP A 224 -12.03 -27.59 1.43
N LEU A 225 -11.73 -28.36 2.48
CA LEU A 225 -10.38 -28.48 3.03
C LEU A 225 -9.37 -29.05 2.04
N ARG A 226 -9.79 -29.88 1.07
CA ARG A 226 -8.86 -30.40 0.06
C ARG A 226 -8.44 -29.29 -0.89
N ALA A 227 -9.40 -28.49 -1.36
CA ALA A 227 -9.11 -27.33 -2.20
C ALA A 227 -8.24 -26.30 -1.47
N LEU A 228 -8.56 -25.99 -0.21
CA LEU A 228 -7.76 -25.08 0.62
C LEU A 228 -6.31 -25.58 0.78
N MET A 229 -6.13 -26.84 1.17
CA MET A 229 -4.78 -27.40 1.35
C MET A 229 -3.99 -27.45 0.03
N ALA A 230 -4.65 -27.68 -1.10
CA ALA A 230 -4.03 -27.60 -2.42
C ALA A 230 -3.55 -26.17 -2.74
N ALA A 231 -4.41 -25.17 -2.55
CA ALA A 231 -4.09 -23.76 -2.77
C ALA A 231 -2.95 -23.26 -1.86
N LEU A 232 -2.98 -23.63 -0.57
CA LEU A 232 -1.90 -23.36 0.37
C LEU A 232 -0.58 -24.02 -0.08
N GLY A 233 -0.65 -25.24 -0.63
CA GLY A 233 0.49 -25.91 -1.24
C GLY A 233 1.04 -25.20 -2.48
N ASP A 234 0.20 -24.59 -3.31
CA ASP A 234 0.63 -23.79 -4.46
C ASP A 234 1.34 -22.51 -4.04
N VAL A 235 0.77 -21.76 -3.10
CA VAL A 235 1.40 -20.57 -2.51
C VAL A 235 2.75 -20.94 -1.90
N HIS A 236 2.80 -22.05 -1.14
CA HIS A 236 4.04 -22.56 -0.57
C HIS A 236 5.13 -22.75 -1.62
N ARG A 237 4.83 -23.50 -2.69
CA ARG A 237 5.79 -23.81 -3.75
C ARG A 237 6.21 -22.59 -4.57
N ARG A 238 5.29 -21.63 -4.74
CA ARG A 238 5.53 -20.43 -5.54
C ARG A 238 6.49 -19.46 -4.86
N HIS A 239 6.42 -19.34 -3.54
CA HIS A 239 7.13 -18.31 -2.78
C HIS A 239 8.31 -18.89 -1.98
N GLU A 240 9.53 -18.72 -2.50
CA GLU A 240 10.75 -19.26 -1.88
C GLU A 240 10.94 -18.85 -0.42
N ALA A 241 10.51 -17.63 -0.05
CA ALA A 241 10.57 -17.14 1.33
C ALA A 241 9.82 -18.05 2.33
N LEU A 242 8.78 -18.76 1.90
CA LEU A 242 7.96 -19.63 2.76
C LEU A 242 8.63 -20.97 3.09
N HIS A 243 9.61 -21.40 2.31
CA HIS A 243 10.35 -22.65 2.54
C HIS A 243 11.87 -22.47 2.63
N ALA A 244 12.37 -21.25 2.47
CA ALA A 244 13.75 -20.86 2.64
C ALA A 244 14.34 -21.33 3.97
N ARG A 245 15.51 -21.97 3.95
CA ARG A 245 16.26 -22.31 5.17
C ARG A 245 17.24 -21.21 5.50
N TYR A 246 17.39 -20.89 6.77
CA TYR A 246 18.37 -19.89 7.20
C TYR A 246 19.35 -20.48 8.20
N ARG A 247 20.64 -20.26 7.97
CA ARG A 247 21.72 -20.76 8.83
C ARG A 247 22.46 -19.59 9.45
N ARG A 248 22.68 -19.64 10.76
CA ARG A 248 23.57 -18.69 11.46
C ARG A 248 25.02 -18.99 11.06
N VAL A 249 25.71 -17.99 10.51
CA VAL A 249 27.13 -18.05 10.04
C VAL A 249 27.78 -16.69 10.28
N GLU A 250 29.11 -16.56 10.28
CA GLU A 250 29.75 -15.24 10.18
C GLU A 250 29.59 -14.66 8.76
N PRO A 251 29.01 -13.47 8.53
CA PRO A 251 28.00 -12.72 9.29
C PRO A 251 26.59 -12.78 8.65
N PRO A 252 25.54 -12.65 9.47
CA PRO A 252 25.21 -13.41 10.67
C PRO A 252 24.15 -14.50 10.36
N VAL A 253 23.49 -14.40 9.20
CA VAL A 253 22.50 -15.35 8.69
C VAL A 253 22.60 -15.44 7.18
N ALA A 254 22.76 -16.66 6.68
CA ALA A 254 22.75 -16.94 5.26
C ALA A 254 21.50 -17.74 4.87
N LEU A 255 20.94 -17.41 3.72
CA LEU A 255 19.95 -18.24 3.07
C LEU A 255 20.60 -19.51 2.51
N VAL A 256 19.92 -20.63 2.74
CA VAL A 256 20.22 -21.94 2.16
C VAL A 256 19.01 -22.35 1.32
N PRO A 257 19.18 -22.64 0.01
CA PRO A 257 18.10 -23.20 -0.80
C PRO A 257 17.54 -24.47 -0.17
N ALA A 258 16.22 -24.60 -0.19
CA ALA A 258 15.54 -25.77 0.32
C ALA A 258 14.52 -26.25 -0.72
N ASN A 259 14.29 -27.56 -0.76
CA ASN A 259 13.11 -28.10 -1.42
C ASN A 259 11.88 -27.59 -0.65
N PRO A 260 10.85 -27.04 -1.31
CA PRO A 260 9.63 -26.59 -0.65
C PRO A 260 9.10 -27.61 0.35
N GLY A 261 9.04 -28.89 -0.01
CA GLY A 261 8.33 -29.86 0.81
C GLY A 261 6.83 -29.53 0.86
N MET A 262 6.17 -29.90 1.96
CA MET A 262 4.74 -29.64 2.16
C MET A 262 4.53 -28.52 3.19
N PRO A 263 3.46 -27.70 3.02
CA PRO A 263 3.06 -26.72 4.01
C PRO A 263 2.83 -27.40 5.38
N GLN A 264 3.18 -26.71 6.46
CA GLN A 264 2.91 -27.22 7.80
C GLN A 264 1.47 -26.97 8.21
N LEU A 265 0.74 -28.05 8.44
CA LEU A 265 -0.53 -28.00 9.15
C LEU A 265 -0.25 -28.29 10.63
N LEU A 266 -0.54 -27.32 11.48
CA LEU A 266 -0.35 -27.42 12.93
C LEU A 266 -1.53 -28.11 13.61
N LEU A 267 -2.74 -27.72 13.22
CA LEU A 267 -3.95 -28.15 13.90
C LEU A 267 -5.12 -28.21 12.91
N LEU A 268 -5.82 -29.34 12.90
CA LEU A 268 -7.18 -29.45 12.38
C LEU A 268 -8.02 -30.05 13.49
N THR A 269 -8.84 -29.23 14.14
CA THR A 269 -9.64 -29.67 15.29
C THR A 269 -11.02 -29.03 15.27
N ASP A 270 -11.91 -29.58 16.08
CA ASP A 270 -13.20 -28.98 16.40
C ASP A 270 -13.10 -28.23 17.73
N ALA A 271 -13.81 -27.12 17.83
CA ALA A 271 -14.02 -26.37 19.06
C ALA A 271 -15.49 -26.46 19.48
N ALA A 272 -15.74 -26.62 20.78
CA ALA A 272 -17.10 -26.74 21.30
C ALA A 272 -17.80 -25.38 21.38
N THR A 273 -17.03 -24.31 21.59
CA THR A 273 -17.48 -22.93 21.58
C THR A 273 -16.53 -22.04 20.78
N THR A 274 -17.01 -20.86 20.38
CA THR A 274 -16.15 -19.82 19.78
C THR A 274 -14.99 -19.43 20.71
N GLN A 275 -15.20 -19.39 22.03
CA GLN A 275 -14.13 -19.08 22.97
C GLN A 275 -13.04 -20.16 22.96
N ASP A 276 -13.44 -21.44 22.92
CA ASP A 276 -12.46 -22.54 22.80
C ASP A 276 -11.66 -22.44 21.49
N ALA A 277 -12.30 -21.99 20.40
CA ALA A 277 -11.61 -21.78 19.14
C ALA A 277 -10.57 -20.64 19.24
N LEU A 278 -10.92 -19.55 19.90
CA LEU A 278 -10.01 -18.41 20.14
C LEU A 278 -8.84 -18.81 21.04
N ASP A 279 -9.07 -19.59 22.09
CA ASP A 279 -8.01 -20.05 23.00
C ASP A 279 -7.05 -20.99 22.26
N GLN A 280 -7.57 -21.91 21.44
CA GLN A 280 -6.74 -22.78 20.60
C GLN A 280 -5.93 -21.99 19.55
N LEU A 281 -6.49 -20.92 18.97
CA LEU A 281 -5.74 -20.01 18.10
C LEU A 281 -4.64 -19.29 18.88
N ALA A 282 -4.93 -18.79 20.07
CA ALA A 282 -3.95 -18.11 20.91
C ALA A 282 -2.77 -19.03 21.24
N ASP A 283 -3.03 -20.28 21.64
CA ASP A 283 -2.02 -21.30 21.88
C ASP A 283 -1.21 -21.61 20.61
N ALA A 284 -1.90 -21.73 19.47
CA ALA A 284 -1.26 -21.95 18.19
C ALA A 284 -0.33 -20.79 17.81
N VAL A 285 -0.60 -19.54 18.19
CA VAL A 285 0.29 -18.39 17.92
C VAL A 285 1.54 -18.42 18.80
N GLN A 286 1.45 -18.92 20.03
CA GLN A 286 2.56 -18.98 21.00
C GLN A 286 3.62 -20.05 20.69
N GLN A 287 3.46 -20.81 19.60
CA GLN A 287 4.48 -21.77 19.19
C GLN A 287 5.53 -21.11 18.28
N PRO A 288 6.84 -21.27 18.50
CA PRO A 288 7.84 -20.67 17.63
C PRO A 288 7.87 -21.32 16.24
N LEU A 289 8.35 -20.57 15.25
CA LEU A 289 8.66 -21.09 13.91
C LEU A 289 10.14 -21.44 13.81
N ASP A 290 10.46 -22.53 13.10
CA ASP A 290 11.84 -22.98 12.91
C ASP A 290 12.33 -22.69 11.48
N TYR A 291 12.82 -21.47 11.31
CA TYR A 291 13.39 -21.02 10.05
C TYR A 291 14.66 -21.77 9.63
N THR A 292 15.33 -22.48 10.55
CA THR A 292 16.54 -23.25 10.21
C THR A 292 16.20 -24.50 9.41
N GLN A 293 14.98 -25.02 9.60
CA GLN A 293 14.43 -26.16 8.88
C GLN A 293 13.55 -25.76 7.68
N GLY A 294 13.39 -24.45 7.43
CA GLY A 294 12.54 -23.93 6.35
C GLY A 294 11.06 -23.89 6.72
N ARG A 295 10.75 -23.88 8.02
CA ARG A 295 9.40 -23.92 8.58
C ARG A 295 8.98 -22.50 8.91
N ASN A 296 8.93 -21.64 7.89
CA ASN A 296 8.74 -20.18 8.06
C ASN A 296 7.28 -19.76 8.24
N TRP A 297 6.34 -20.71 8.22
CA TRP A 297 4.91 -20.49 8.39
C TRP A 297 4.22 -21.83 8.70
N ARG A 298 2.97 -21.75 9.19
CA ARG A 298 2.09 -22.88 9.44
C ARG A 298 0.64 -22.46 9.33
N THR A 299 -0.25 -23.43 9.22
CA THR A 299 -1.70 -23.21 9.20
C THR A 299 -2.36 -23.94 10.37
N ALA A 300 -3.36 -23.33 10.98
CA ALA A 300 -4.29 -23.97 11.91
C ALA A 300 -5.70 -23.77 11.38
N ILE A 301 -6.52 -24.82 11.43
CA ILE A 301 -7.93 -24.81 11.03
C ILE A 301 -8.72 -25.32 12.23
N ILE A 302 -9.57 -24.48 12.78
CA ILE A 302 -10.43 -24.83 13.90
C ILE A 302 -11.86 -24.69 13.41
N ARG A 303 -12.62 -25.78 13.51
CA ARG A 303 -14.03 -25.81 13.17
C ARG A 303 -14.81 -25.45 14.42
N ASP A 304 -15.40 -24.27 14.43
CA ASP A 304 -16.38 -23.93 15.45
C ASP A 304 -17.67 -24.72 15.19
N ARG A 305 -18.11 -25.52 16.17
CA ARG A 305 -19.37 -26.28 16.10
C ARG A 305 -20.51 -25.64 16.89
N SER A 306 -20.32 -24.44 17.42
CA SER A 306 -21.34 -23.73 18.20
C SER A 306 -22.42 -23.06 17.32
N THR A 307 -22.18 -22.97 16.01
CA THR A 307 -23.10 -22.50 14.97
C THR A 307 -23.43 -23.61 13.99
#